data_AF-A0A1G6E980-F1
#
_entry.id   AF-A0A1G6E980-F1
#
_cell.length_a   1.000
_cell.length_b   1.000
_cell.length_c   1.000
_cell.angle_alpha   90.00
_cell.angle_beta   90.00
_cell.angle_gamma   90.00
#
_symmetry.space_group_name_H-M   'P 1'
#
loop_
_entity.id
_entity.type
_entity.pdbx_description
1 polymer ?
#
loop_
_entity_poly.entity_id
_entity_poly.type
_entity_poly.pdbx_seq_one_letter_code
_entity_poly.pdbx_strand_id
1 'polypeptide(L)'
;MNLCGNSDVRQAKSAIQAYTTQVIDRQQSRPSDTFEFGMSEVELLRFISAHLKEDRNITLQGKDCLTVKIIGEDKISWEKLFKLIDSFDESYQSDDYKGLFPNYPNLSPVDDKTVDKLNQALINKLKKKNLTKIHLAIPEFISDDRYSYAYRNMQKRENRIFSHVTIEDLYSEVFKSIDDITLKALSNKCIFAYSHDEDKILDYLKWEIFNCLVAELKLGDDYFILSLGEWRKVDDDFYQAIESFIENELRESNIEERFNNINIACTNAKQNRESKFNDAYCELNPNTIKFDTAKLRIGKAKKDKEFCDILEVHDDGVDIIQVKKYAGCSSINYLFSQTRFYCEFFLTDEVFLSEIRTFIDQQDRDCKNLALEYIKPSIEEVFGSDYSVKMWLLYDQSKKKPDKCDLPLMAKYELKLTYEKLRKYLKFKQVTLSMVPVKMIKFTTAK
;
A
#
# COMPACT_ATOMS: atom_id res chain seq x y z
N MET A 1 2.48 -25.97 -3.51
CA MET A 1 1.38 -25.52 -4.40
C MET A 1 0.99 -26.63 -5.37
N ASN A 2 1.92 -27.14 -6.21
CA ASN A 2 1.66 -28.26 -7.14
C ASN A 2 0.96 -29.48 -6.50
N LEU A 3 1.39 -29.89 -5.29
CA LEU A 3 0.86 -31.05 -4.57
C LEU A 3 -0.56 -30.88 -3.99
N CYS A 4 -0.89 -29.67 -3.52
CA CYS A 4 -2.14 -29.41 -2.81
C CYS A 4 -3.25 -28.91 -3.73
N GLY A 5 -2.90 -28.44 -4.93
CA GLY A 5 -3.82 -27.69 -5.76
C GLY A 5 -4.30 -26.40 -5.11
N ASN A 6 -5.42 -25.88 -5.60
CA ASN A 6 -6.06 -24.67 -5.11
C ASN A 6 -7.29 -24.94 -4.23
N SER A 7 -7.77 -26.18 -4.06
CA SER A 7 -9.12 -26.49 -3.54
C SER A 7 -9.25 -26.79 -2.04
N ASP A 8 -8.14 -27.05 -1.33
CA ASP A 8 -8.15 -27.52 0.06
C ASP A 8 -7.19 -26.72 0.97
N VAL A 9 -7.15 -25.40 0.79
CA VAL A 9 -6.33 -24.47 1.58
C VAL A 9 -7.03 -24.12 2.88
N ARG A 10 -6.30 -24.10 4.00
CA ARG A 10 -6.86 -23.81 5.34
C ARG A 10 -6.29 -22.55 5.99
N GLN A 11 -5.01 -22.31 5.80
CA GLN A 11 -4.33 -21.12 6.28
C GLN A 11 -3.38 -20.62 5.20
N ALA A 12 -3.32 -19.30 5.04
CA ALA A 12 -2.37 -18.63 4.18
C ALA A 12 -1.79 -17.42 4.91
N LYS A 13 -0.48 -17.24 4.83
CA LYS A 13 0.15 -15.97 5.17
C LYS A 13 0.73 -15.37 3.91
N SER A 14 0.54 -14.08 3.72
CA SER A 14 0.98 -13.36 2.54
C SER A 14 1.46 -11.97 2.90
N ALA A 15 2.21 -11.35 2.01
CA ALA A 15 2.54 -9.94 2.11
C ALA A 15 2.30 -9.24 0.77
N ILE A 16 1.65 -8.08 0.79
CA ILE A 16 1.61 -7.18 -0.35
C ILE A 16 2.77 -6.22 -0.18
N GLN A 17 3.70 -6.30 -1.12
CA GLN A 17 4.79 -5.34 -1.20
C GLN A 17 4.19 -4.06 -1.80
N ALA A 18 4.04 -3.05 -0.96
CA ALA A 18 3.69 -1.70 -1.35
C ALA A 18 4.52 -0.73 -0.50
N TYR A 19 4.47 0.58 -0.78
CA TYR A 19 5.15 1.54 0.08
C TYR A 19 4.67 1.49 1.54
N THR A 20 3.41 1.09 1.75
CA THR A 20 2.94 0.59 3.04
C THR A 20 2.81 -0.92 2.90
N THR A 21 3.82 -1.65 3.35
CA THR A 21 3.78 -3.12 3.31
C THR A 21 2.59 -3.63 4.10
N GLN A 22 1.80 -4.51 3.51
CA GLN A 22 0.70 -5.19 4.20
C GLN A 22 1.09 -6.62 4.47
N VAL A 23 0.98 -7.07 5.72
CA VAL A 23 1.12 -8.48 6.09
C VAL A 23 -0.27 -9.02 6.39
N ILE A 24 -0.65 -10.10 5.73
CA ILE A 24 -2.00 -10.66 5.81
C ILE A 24 -1.92 -12.12 6.22
N ASP A 25 -2.49 -12.42 7.39
CA ASP A 25 -2.72 -13.77 7.88
C ASP A 25 -4.20 -14.12 7.68
N ARG A 26 -4.48 -15.18 6.93
CA ARG A 26 -5.83 -15.67 6.64
C ARG A 26 -6.02 -17.07 7.20
N GLN A 27 -7.17 -17.29 7.82
CA GLN A 27 -7.60 -18.60 8.29
C GLN A 27 -9.05 -18.84 7.93
N GLN A 28 -9.30 -19.95 7.25
CA GLN A 28 -10.66 -20.41 6.95
C GLN A 28 -11.16 -21.37 8.01
N SER A 29 -12.48 -21.39 8.21
CA SER A 29 -13.13 -22.31 9.16
C SER A 29 -13.06 -23.77 8.70
N ARG A 30 -12.98 -24.00 7.39
CA ARG A 30 -12.84 -25.30 6.72
C ARG A 30 -11.83 -25.18 5.58
N PRO A 31 -11.16 -26.27 5.17
CA PRO A 31 -10.37 -26.27 3.93
C PRO A 31 -11.24 -25.87 2.75
N SER A 32 -10.78 -24.93 1.95
CA SER A 32 -11.54 -24.42 0.81
C SER A 32 -10.65 -23.90 -0.31
N ASP A 33 -11.30 -23.44 -1.39
CA ASP A 33 -10.60 -22.98 -2.57
C ASP A 33 -9.82 -21.69 -2.32
N THR A 34 -8.70 -21.53 -3.02
CA THR A 34 -7.81 -20.38 -2.97
C THR A 34 -8.55 -19.10 -3.37
N PHE A 35 -9.57 -19.20 -4.23
CA PHE A 35 -10.47 -18.09 -4.55
C PHE A 35 -11.20 -17.56 -3.29
N GLU A 36 -11.61 -18.45 -2.38
CA GLU A 36 -12.26 -18.04 -1.11
C GLU A 36 -11.29 -17.36 -0.14
N PHE A 37 -9.97 -17.50 -0.34
CA PHE A 37 -8.98 -16.72 0.41
C PHE A 37 -8.90 -15.26 -0.05
N GLY A 38 -9.37 -14.93 -1.27
CA GLY A 38 -9.30 -13.57 -1.79
C GLY A 38 -7.87 -13.02 -1.85
N MET A 39 -6.92 -13.84 -2.33
CA MET A 39 -5.54 -13.40 -2.54
C MET A 39 -5.43 -12.50 -3.78
N SER A 40 -4.78 -11.35 -3.62
CA SER A 40 -4.48 -10.40 -4.70
C SER A 40 -3.31 -10.87 -5.58
N GLU A 41 -3.19 -10.28 -6.78
CA GLU A 41 -2.21 -10.70 -7.79
C GLU A 41 -0.75 -10.34 -7.48
N VAL A 42 -0.56 -9.56 -6.42
CA VAL A 42 0.74 -9.07 -5.94
C VAL A 42 1.05 -9.55 -4.52
N GLU A 43 0.23 -10.47 -4.00
CA GLU A 43 0.48 -11.10 -2.72
C GLU A 43 1.59 -12.13 -2.83
N LEU A 44 2.70 -11.88 -2.14
CA LEU A 44 3.74 -12.87 -1.96
C LEU A 44 3.26 -13.89 -0.91
N LEU A 45 2.89 -15.09 -1.37
CA LEU A 45 2.52 -16.20 -0.47
C LEU A 45 3.75 -16.64 0.33
N ARG A 46 3.65 -16.53 1.66
CA ARG A 46 4.70 -16.88 2.61
C ARG A 46 4.47 -18.21 3.29
N PHE A 47 3.22 -18.59 3.48
CA PHE A 47 2.89 -19.83 4.14
C PHE A 47 1.61 -20.34 3.54
N ILE A 48 1.57 -21.63 3.27
CA ILE A 48 0.35 -22.33 2.91
C ILE A 48 0.23 -23.57 3.77
N SER A 49 -0.97 -23.80 4.28
CA SER A 49 -1.38 -25.06 4.88
C SER A 49 -2.54 -25.59 4.08
N ALA A 50 -2.34 -26.74 3.42
CA ALA A 50 -3.36 -27.36 2.59
C ALA A 50 -3.28 -28.89 2.66
N HIS A 51 -4.39 -29.56 2.38
CA HIS A 51 -4.39 -31.03 2.26
C HIS A 51 -3.71 -31.47 0.96
N LEU A 52 -3.11 -32.66 0.97
CA LEU A 52 -2.62 -33.28 -0.26
C LEU A 52 -3.83 -33.66 -1.12
N LYS A 53 -3.78 -33.35 -2.41
CA LYS A 53 -4.92 -33.54 -3.32
C LYS A 53 -5.40 -34.99 -3.36
N GLU A 54 -4.46 -35.93 -3.28
CA GLU A 54 -4.71 -37.37 -3.34
C GLU A 54 -5.00 -38.01 -1.97
N ASP A 55 -4.65 -37.34 -0.86
CA ASP A 55 -4.82 -37.88 0.49
C ASP A 55 -5.13 -36.77 1.51
N ARG A 56 -6.41 -36.66 1.89
CA ARG A 56 -6.88 -35.68 2.88
C ARG A 56 -6.35 -35.93 4.29
N ASN A 57 -5.84 -37.13 4.59
CA ASN A 57 -5.19 -37.42 5.86
C ASN A 57 -3.79 -36.81 5.97
N ILE A 58 -3.23 -36.34 4.85
CA ILE A 58 -1.94 -35.67 4.79
C ILE A 58 -2.19 -34.16 4.63
N THR A 59 -1.71 -33.39 5.59
CA THR A 59 -1.66 -31.92 5.50
C THR A 59 -0.23 -31.50 5.27
N LEU A 60 0.00 -30.74 4.21
CA LEU A 60 1.27 -30.09 3.92
C LEU A 60 1.24 -28.66 4.43
N GLN A 61 2.28 -28.26 5.14
CA GLN A 61 2.42 -26.90 5.67
C GLN A 61 3.85 -26.42 5.46
N GLY A 62 4.06 -25.20 4.99
CA GLY A 62 5.43 -24.74 4.83
C GLY A 62 5.63 -23.37 4.22
N LYS A 63 6.84 -22.87 4.45
CA LYS A 63 7.49 -21.77 3.73
C LYS A 63 8.80 -22.28 3.15
N ASP A 64 9.85 -22.24 3.97
CA ASP A 64 11.22 -22.65 3.65
C ASP A 64 11.46 -24.13 4.01
N CYS A 65 10.62 -24.69 4.89
CA CYS A 65 10.58 -26.11 5.22
C CYS A 65 9.19 -26.69 4.94
N LEU A 66 9.14 -27.94 4.47
CA LEU A 66 7.91 -28.68 4.27
C LEU A 66 7.62 -29.53 5.51
N THR A 67 6.56 -29.18 6.24
CA THR A 67 6.01 -29.97 7.32
C THR A 67 4.89 -30.85 6.79
N VAL A 68 5.04 -32.16 6.96
CA VAL A 68 4.03 -33.16 6.59
C VAL A 68 3.34 -33.65 7.86
N LYS A 69 2.04 -33.37 7.99
CA LYS A 69 1.21 -33.88 9.08
C LYS A 69 0.35 -35.01 8.55
N ILE A 70 0.51 -36.20 9.10
CA ILE A 70 -0.27 -37.38 8.74
C ILE A 70 -1.20 -37.70 9.90
N ILE A 71 -2.50 -37.76 9.65
CA ILE A 71 -3.53 -38.05 10.66
C ILE A 71 -4.17 -39.39 10.32
N GLY A 72 -4.16 -40.34 11.25
CA GLY A 72 -4.77 -41.66 11.05
C GLY A 72 -3.98 -42.77 11.72
N GLU A 73 -4.44 -44.02 11.55
CA GLU A 73 -3.77 -45.21 12.08
C GLU A 73 -2.52 -45.60 11.27
N ASP A 74 -2.41 -45.07 10.04
CA ASP A 74 -1.27 -45.26 9.16
C ASP A 74 -0.04 -44.52 9.66
N LYS A 75 0.82 -45.23 10.40
CA LYS A 75 2.12 -44.75 10.81
C LYS A 75 3.00 -44.45 9.59
N ILE A 76 3.84 -43.44 9.70
CA ILE A 76 4.84 -43.14 8.67
C ILE A 76 5.85 -44.29 8.58
N SER A 77 5.93 -44.94 7.42
CA SER A 77 6.94 -45.97 7.13
C SER A 77 8.03 -45.39 6.23
N TRP A 78 9.22 -46.02 6.22
CA TRP A 78 10.31 -45.61 5.33
C TRP A 78 9.91 -45.65 3.86
N GLU A 79 9.18 -46.69 3.44
CA GLU A 79 8.68 -46.79 2.06
C GLU A 79 7.72 -45.67 1.68
N LYS A 80 6.79 -45.31 2.58
CA LYS A 80 5.84 -44.20 2.36
C LYS A 80 6.58 -42.86 2.32
N LEU A 81 7.61 -42.70 3.15
CA LEU A 81 8.44 -41.51 3.16
C LEU A 81 9.21 -41.35 1.84
N PHE A 82 9.86 -42.40 1.33
CA PHE A 82 10.58 -42.35 0.05
C PHE A 82 9.64 -41.97 -1.11
N LYS A 83 8.46 -42.60 -1.20
CA LYS A 83 7.46 -42.24 -2.21
C LYS A 83 6.99 -40.78 -2.12
N LEU A 84 6.80 -40.27 -0.90
CA LEU A 84 6.43 -38.87 -0.70
C LEU A 84 7.57 -37.94 -1.14
N ILE A 85 8.81 -38.25 -0.81
CA ILE A 85 9.98 -37.45 -1.22
C ILE A 85 10.10 -37.41 -2.74
N ASP A 86 9.95 -38.54 -3.43
CA ASP A 86 9.99 -38.59 -4.90
C ASP A 86 8.89 -37.71 -5.51
N SER A 87 7.65 -37.85 -5.01
CA SER A 87 6.53 -37.00 -5.44
C SER A 87 6.76 -35.51 -5.16
N PHE A 88 7.43 -35.18 -4.05
CA PHE A 88 7.75 -33.80 -3.69
C PHE A 88 8.80 -33.21 -4.62
N ASP A 89 9.83 -33.98 -5.01
CA ASP A 89 10.85 -33.53 -5.96
C ASP A 89 10.26 -33.34 -7.37
N GLU A 90 9.50 -34.31 -7.87
CA GLU A 90 8.78 -34.18 -9.14
C GLU A 90 7.86 -32.95 -9.15
N SER A 91 7.10 -32.76 -8.08
CA SER A 91 6.22 -31.61 -7.93
C SER A 91 6.99 -30.29 -7.74
N TYR A 92 8.19 -30.30 -7.18
CA TYR A 92 9.00 -29.10 -7.03
C TYR A 92 9.54 -28.60 -8.38
N GLN A 93 9.84 -29.53 -9.29
CA GLN A 93 10.35 -29.23 -10.64
C GLN A 93 9.24 -28.86 -11.63
N SER A 94 7.97 -29.15 -11.31
CA SER A 94 6.82 -28.81 -12.16
C SER A 94 6.44 -27.33 -12.08
N ASP A 95 6.00 -26.78 -13.22
CA ASP A 95 5.47 -25.43 -13.37
C ASP A 95 3.93 -25.36 -13.34
N ASP A 96 3.22 -26.46 -13.05
CA ASP A 96 1.75 -26.54 -13.06
C ASP A 96 1.07 -25.50 -12.15
N TYR A 97 1.76 -25.09 -11.07
CA TYR A 97 1.29 -24.06 -10.14
C TYR A 97 1.06 -22.73 -10.85
N LYS A 98 1.74 -22.44 -11.97
CA LYS A 98 1.51 -21.22 -12.75
C LYS A 98 0.10 -21.19 -13.34
N GLY A 99 -0.46 -22.34 -13.72
CA GLY A 99 -1.86 -22.44 -14.17
C GLY A 99 -2.87 -22.37 -13.02
N LEU A 100 -2.50 -22.91 -11.85
CA LEU A 100 -3.36 -22.94 -10.66
C LEU A 100 -3.36 -21.62 -9.87
N PHE A 101 -2.26 -20.88 -9.95
CA PHE A 101 -2.02 -19.59 -9.29
C PHE A 101 -1.50 -18.60 -10.33
N PRO A 102 -2.34 -18.18 -11.30
CA PRO A 102 -1.94 -17.34 -12.45
C PRO A 102 -1.32 -16.00 -12.06
N ASN A 103 -1.53 -15.59 -10.82
CA ASN A 103 -1.05 -14.34 -10.28
C ASN A 103 0.25 -14.46 -9.44
N TYR A 104 0.68 -15.68 -9.13
CA TYR A 104 1.95 -15.95 -8.47
C TYR A 104 3.22 -15.74 -9.33
N PRO A 105 3.22 -15.78 -10.68
CA PRO A 105 4.46 -15.68 -11.46
C PRO A 105 5.05 -14.25 -11.52
N ASN A 106 4.33 -13.22 -11.06
CA ASN A 106 4.77 -11.82 -11.16
C ASN A 106 6.07 -11.52 -10.40
N LEU A 107 6.46 -12.36 -9.44
CA LEU A 107 7.68 -12.21 -8.64
C LEU A 107 8.47 -13.53 -8.58
N SER A 108 9.64 -13.57 -9.22
CA SER A 108 10.48 -14.76 -9.31
C SER A 108 11.70 -14.68 -8.38
N PRO A 109 12.23 -15.83 -7.90
CA PRO A 109 13.50 -15.89 -7.18
C PRO A 109 14.67 -15.31 -8.00
N VAL A 110 15.70 -14.82 -7.32
CA VAL A 110 16.90 -14.23 -7.92
C VAL A 110 18.12 -15.08 -7.56
N ASP A 111 19.06 -15.26 -8.49
CA ASP A 111 20.29 -16.00 -8.24
C ASP A 111 21.25 -15.24 -7.31
N ASP A 112 22.09 -15.97 -6.58
CA ASP A 112 22.99 -15.40 -5.56
C ASP A 112 23.91 -14.30 -6.10
N LYS A 113 24.40 -14.43 -7.35
CA LYS A 113 25.32 -13.42 -7.93
C LYS A 113 24.58 -12.11 -8.17
N THR A 114 23.32 -12.18 -8.56
CA THR A 114 22.48 -11.00 -8.76
C THR A 114 22.06 -10.41 -7.42
N VAL A 115 21.74 -11.24 -6.42
CA VAL A 115 21.50 -10.80 -5.02
C VAL A 115 22.68 -9.98 -4.49
N ASP A 116 23.91 -10.44 -4.69
CA ASP A 116 25.12 -9.72 -4.23
C ASP A 116 25.24 -8.33 -4.88
N LYS A 117 24.98 -8.24 -6.18
CA LYS A 117 24.98 -6.95 -6.91
C LYS A 117 23.90 -6.01 -6.38
N LEU A 118 22.69 -6.53 -6.14
CA LEU A 118 21.57 -5.76 -5.60
C LEU A 118 21.87 -5.26 -4.18
N ASN A 119 22.45 -6.11 -3.32
CA ASN A 119 22.88 -5.74 -1.97
C ASN A 119 23.94 -4.62 -2.01
N GLN A 120 24.93 -4.70 -2.91
CA GLN A 120 25.91 -3.63 -3.10
C GLN A 120 25.26 -2.33 -3.57
N ALA A 121 24.34 -2.40 -4.53
CA ALA A 121 23.60 -1.24 -5.03
C ALA A 121 22.74 -0.59 -3.93
N LEU A 122 22.05 -1.40 -3.11
CA LEU A 122 21.27 -0.95 -1.96
C LEU A 122 22.14 -0.22 -0.94
N ILE A 123 23.27 -0.81 -0.54
CA ILE A 123 24.21 -0.18 0.41
C ILE A 123 24.73 1.14 -0.13
N ASN A 124 25.09 1.20 -1.41
CA ASN A 124 25.54 2.44 -2.05
C ASN A 124 24.46 3.54 -2.02
N LYS A 125 23.19 3.18 -2.23
CA LYS A 125 22.07 4.13 -2.09
C LYS A 125 21.90 4.63 -0.66
N LEU A 126 21.92 3.72 0.33
CA LEU A 126 21.85 4.07 1.74
C LEU A 126 23.01 4.99 2.15
N LYS A 127 24.25 4.67 1.75
CA LYS A 127 25.41 5.51 2.04
C LYS A 127 25.31 6.91 1.46
N LYS A 128 24.72 7.04 0.26
CA LYS A 128 24.45 8.33 -0.39
C LYS A 128 23.20 9.03 0.16
N LYS A 129 22.53 8.46 1.16
CA LYS A 129 21.22 8.91 1.69
C LYS A 129 20.16 9.09 0.60
N ASN A 130 20.26 8.31 -0.47
CA ASN A 130 19.24 8.25 -1.50
C ASN A 130 18.20 7.20 -1.08
N LEU A 131 17.19 7.65 -0.34
CA LEU A 131 16.12 6.83 0.22
C LEU A 131 14.94 6.65 -0.74
N THR A 132 15.07 7.10 -1.99
CA THR A 132 14.01 6.98 -2.99
C THR A 132 13.72 5.49 -3.24
N LYS A 133 12.45 5.11 -3.03
CA LYS A 133 11.94 3.72 -3.09
C LYS A 133 12.56 2.78 -2.03
N ILE A 134 12.96 3.31 -0.87
CA ILE A 134 13.45 2.52 0.26
C ILE A 134 12.72 2.94 1.53
N HIS A 135 12.17 1.99 2.27
CA HIS A 135 11.56 2.22 3.58
C HIS A 135 11.79 1.04 4.53
N LEU A 136 11.39 1.20 5.80
CA LEU A 136 11.36 0.12 6.77
C LEU A 136 9.92 -0.34 7.01
N ALA A 137 9.74 -1.65 7.12
CA ALA A 137 8.49 -2.30 7.50
C ALA A 137 8.79 -3.48 8.42
N ILE A 138 7.96 -3.71 9.44
CA ILE A 138 8.10 -4.88 10.30
C ILE A 138 7.67 -6.13 9.51
N PRO A 139 8.49 -7.20 9.47
CA PRO A 139 8.28 -8.33 8.56
C PRO A 139 7.21 -9.32 9.05
N GLU A 140 6.40 -8.96 10.03
CA GLU A 140 5.32 -9.78 10.58
C GLU A 140 4.21 -8.90 11.15
N PHE A 141 3.02 -9.49 11.32
CA PHE A 141 1.88 -8.80 11.90
C PHE A 141 2.08 -8.66 13.41
N ILE A 142 2.05 -7.41 13.89
CA ILE A 142 2.19 -7.05 15.31
C ILE A 142 1.03 -6.13 15.70
N SER A 143 0.55 -6.26 16.94
CA SER A 143 -0.56 -5.46 17.46
C SER A 143 -0.08 -4.06 17.84
N ASP A 144 -0.46 -3.04 17.05
CA ASP A 144 -0.04 -1.64 17.25
C ASP A 144 -0.47 -1.05 18.60
N ASP A 145 -1.53 -1.56 19.23
CA ASP A 145 -1.99 -1.15 20.56
C ASP A 145 -1.10 -1.67 21.69
N ARG A 146 -0.36 -2.78 21.45
CA ARG A 146 0.47 -3.45 22.45
C ARG A 146 1.95 -3.13 22.31
N TYR A 147 2.39 -2.80 21.09
CA TYR A 147 3.80 -2.72 20.79
C TYR A 147 4.21 -1.40 20.14
N SER A 148 5.35 -0.89 20.60
CA SER A 148 6.15 0.14 19.95
C SER A 148 7.53 -0.43 19.59
N TYR A 149 8.46 0.40 19.11
CA TYR A 149 9.74 -0.05 18.57
C TYR A 149 10.94 0.62 19.23
N ALA A 150 12.05 -0.12 19.32
CA ALA A 150 13.33 0.41 19.76
C ALA A 150 14.47 -0.17 18.90
N TYR A 151 15.50 0.63 18.64
CA TYR A 151 16.68 0.21 17.86
C TYR A 151 17.85 -0.25 18.74
N ARG A 152 17.69 -0.21 20.06
CA ARG A 152 18.68 -0.60 21.06
C ARG A 152 17.95 -1.20 22.24
N ASN A 153 18.54 -2.25 22.82
CA ASN A 153 18.11 -2.79 24.09
C ASN A 153 19.23 -2.64 25.13
N MET A 154 19.39 -1.43 25.64
CA MET A 154 20.40 -1.14 26.67
C MET A 154 19.79 -1.34 28.06
N GLN A 155 20.30 -2.28 28.85
CA GLN A 155 19.80 -2.50 30.22
C GLN A 155 20.13 -1.37 31.21
N LYS A 156 21.17 -0.57 30.92
CA LYS A 156 21.70 0.46 31.84
C LYS A 156 21.48 1.90 31.38
N ARG A 157 20.75 2.10 30.28
CA ARG A 157 20.48 3.42 29.70
C ARG A 157 19.04 3.46 29.22
N GLU A 158 18.43 4.63 29.30
CA GLU A 158 17.11 4.86 28.72
C GLU A 158 17.17 4.64 27.20
N ASN A 159 16.26 3.81 26.71
CA ASN A 159 16.12 3.53 25.28
C ASN A 159 15.02 4.44 24.73
N ARG A 160 15.25 4.96 23.53
CA ARG A 160 14.22 5.72 22.82
C ARG A 160 13.19 4.77 22.23
N ILE A 161 11.92 5.07 22.48
CA ILE A 161 10.78 4.29 22.00
C ILE A 161 10.10 5.08 20.88
N PHE A 162 9.82 4.37 19.79
CA PHE A 162 9.23 4.90 18.57
C PHE A 162 7.90 4.20 18.32
N SER A 163 6.85 4.98 18.04
CA SER A 163 5.55 4.43 17.66
C SER A 163 5.56 3.77 16.28
N HIS A 164 6.52 4.10 15.43
CA HIS A 164 6.67 3.57 14.08
C HIS A 164 8.13 3.59 13.67
N VAL A 165 8.50 2.67 12.77
CA VAL A 165 9.85 2.60 12.20
C VAL A 165 9.94 3.50 10.95
N THR A 166 11.04 4.24 10.83
CA THR A 166 11.33 5.07 9.65
C THR A 166 12.76 4.83 9.18
N ILE A 167 13.00 4.94 7.88
CA ILE A 167 14.34 4.68 7.32
C ILE A 167 15.37 5.71 7.80
N GLU A 168 14.90 6.91 8.19
CA GLU A 168 15.70 7.97 8.79
C GLU A 168 16.31 7.54 10.14
N ASP A 169 15.63 6.66 10.88
CA ASP A 169 16.10 6.16 12.18
C ASP A 169 17.42 5.41 12.06
N LEU A 170 17.73 4.85 10.88
CA LEU A 170 19.03 4.23 10.64
C LEU A 170 20.19 5.20 10.88
N TYR A 171 20.01 6.49 10.56
CA TYR A 171 21.06 7.50 10.67
C TYR A 171 21.08 8.20 12.03
N SER A 172 19.96 8.27 12.73
CA SER A 172 19.86 8.91 14.05
C SER A 172 20.11 7.93 15.20
N GLU A 173 19.67 6.67 15.07
CA GLU A 173 19.65 5.71 16.17
C GLU A 173 20.57 4.49 15.96
N VAL A 174 20.79 4.06 14.72
CA VAL A 174 21.44 2.78 14.43
C VAL A 174 22.93 2.91 14.09
N PHE A 175 23.27 3.80 13.15
CA PHE A 175 24.61 3.98 12.60
C PHE A 175 25.19 5.35 12.97
N LYS A 176 26.43 5.37 13.47
CA LYS A 176 27.12 6.62 13.83
C LYS A 176 27.86 7.22 12.64
N SER A 177 28.46 6.35 11.81
CA SER A 177 29.08 6.73 10.55
C SER A 177 28.33 6.10 9.37
N ILE A 178 28.34 6.79 8.23
CA ILE A 178 27.84 6.28 6.95
C ILE A 178 28.62 5.02 6.53
N ASP A 179 29.91 4.95 6.87
CA ASP A 179 30.77 3.82 6.51
C ASP A 179 30.41 2.53 7.24
N ASP A 180 29.75 2.64 8.40
CA ASP A 180 29.28 1.51 9.20
C ASP A 180 28.09 0.77 8.53
N ILE A 181 27.43 1.41 7.56
CA ILE A 181 26.32 0.83 6.82
C ILE A 181 26.88 -0.23 5.87
N THR A 182 26.80 -1.49 6.30
CA THR A 182 27.27 -2.66 5.56
C THR A 182 26.20 -3.75 5.63
N LEU A 183 26.21 -4.70 4.69
CA LEU A 183 25.26 -5.83 4.69
C LEU A 183 25.31 -6.57 6.03
N LYS A 184 26.52 -6.91 6.48
CA LYS A 184 26.76 -7.56 7.76
C LYS A 184 26.19 -6.78 8.94
N ALA A 185 26.32 -5.45 8.94
CA ALA A 185 25.78 -4.65 10.03
C ALA A 185 24.25 -4.54 9.99
N LEU A 186 23.64 -4.52 8.80
CA LEU A 186 22.19 -4.54 8.62
C LEU A 186 21.57 -5.89 9.03
N SER A 187 22.27 -7.00 8.80
CA SER A 187 21.83 -8.34 9.26
C SER A 187 22.05 -8.54 10.76
N ASN A 188 23.13 -7.98 11.34
CA ASN A 188 23.45 -8.20 12.76
C ASN A 188 22.69 -7.29 13.72
N LYS A 189 22.23 -6.12 13.27
CA LYS A 189 21.50 -5.16 14.10
C LYS A 189 20.00 -5.43 13.99
N CYS A 190 19.28 -5.25 15.09
CA CYS A 190 17.85 -5.52 15.15
C CYS A 190 17.03 -4.29 15.55
N ILE A 191 15.77 -4.31 15.12
CA ILE A 191 14.66 -3.55 15.69
C ILE A 191 13.97 -4.46 16.71
N PHE A 192 13.64 -3.94 17.88
CA PHE A 192 13.02 -4.69 18.98
C PHE A 192 11.62 -4.16 19.23
N ALA A 193 10.72 -5.06 19.64
CA ALA A 193 9.42 -4.66 20.17
C ALA A 193 9.57 -4.11 21.60
N TYR A 194 8.87 -3.02 21.86
CA TYR A 194 8.60 -2.51 23.20
C TYR A 194 7.17 -2.90 23.58
N SER A 195 7.00 -3.67 24.65
CA SER A 195 5.68 -4.05 25.17
C SER A 195 5.16 -2.96 26.10
N HIS A 196 3.97 -2.41 25.81
CA HIS A 196 3.29 -1.48 26.71
C HIS A 196 2.74 -2.18 27.96
N ASP A 197 2.38 -3.47 27.86
CA ASP A 197 1.87 -4.26 28.98
C ASP A 197 2.97 -4.60 29.99
N GLU A 198 4.17 -4.94 29.49
CA GLU A 198 5.32 -5.30 30.33
C GLU A 198 6.25 -4.12 30.62
N ASP A 199 5.95 -2.94 30.05
CA ASP A 199 6.73 -1.70 30.11
C ASP A 199 8.23 -1.90 29.84
N LYS A 200 8.56 -2.73 28.84
CA LYS A 200 9.95 -3.10 28.54
C LYS A 200 10.18 -3.50 27.09
N ILE A 201 11.45 -3.46 26.70
CA ILE A 201 11.91 -4.01 25.41
C ILE A 201 12.01 -5.54 25.52
N LEU A 202 11.47 -6.22 24.52
CA LEU A 202 11.42 -7.68 24.44
C LEU A 202 12.60 -8.22 23.61
N ASP A 203 13.55 -8.89 24.27
CA ASP A 203 14.74 -9.43 23.60
C ASP A 203 14.44 -10.61 22.64
N TYR A 204 13.32 -11.28 22.86
CA TYR A 204 12.85 -12.40 22.05
C TYR A 204 12.05 -11.97 20.82
N LEU A 205 11.50 -10.76 20.83
CA LEU A 205 10.67 -10.23 19.75
C LEU A 205 11.43 -9.09 19.06
N LYS A 206 12.22 -9.48 18.06
CA LYS A 206 13.13 -8.60 17.34
C LYS A 206 13.33 -9.05 15.89
N TRP A 207 13.70 -8.11 15.04
CA TRP A 207 13.86 -8.31 13.61
C TRP A 207 15.16 -7.71 13.14
N GLU A 208 15.94 -8.47 12.38
CA GLU A 208 17.13 -7.95 11.70
C GLU A 208 16.72 -6.77 10.80
N ILE A 209 17.50 -5.70 10.83
CA ILE A 209 17.18 -4.49 10.04
C ILE A 209 17.11 -4.82 8.55
N PHE A 210 17.95 -5.73 8.06
CA PHE A 210 17.90 -6.18 6.68
C PHE A 210 16.55 -6.80 6.30
N ASN A 211 15.93 -7.57 7.20
CA ASN A 211 14.62 -8.17 6.97
C ASN A 211 13.49 -7.13 7.02
N CYS A 212 13.72 -6.01 7.71
CA CYS A 212 12.80 -4.89 7.74
C CYS A 212 12.94 -3.94 6.54
N LEU A 213 13.97 -4.07 5.72
CA LEU A 213 14.15 -3.22 4.54
C LEU A 213 13.18 -3.63 3.44
N VAL A 214 12.53 -2.63 2.88
CA VAL A 214 11.77 -2.74 1.64
C VAL A 214 12.35 -1.78 0.64
N ALA A 215 12.80 -2.30 -0.50
CA ALA A 215 13.49 -1.51 -1.52
C ALA A 215 13.13 -1.94 -2.93
N GLU A 216 13.11 -0.98 -3.86
CA GLU A 216 12.97 -1.28 -5.28
C GLU A 216 14.21 -0.78 -6.05
N LEU A 217 14.77 -1.64 -6.89
CA LEU A 217 15.98 -1.36 -7.68
C LEU A 217 15.82 -1.86 -9.11
N LYS A 218 16.41 -1.11 -10.05
CA LYS A 218 16.61 -1.57 -11.43
C LYS A 218 18.08 -1.96 -11.61
N LEU A 219 18.35 -3.11 -12.23
CA LEU A 219 19.70 -3.55 -12.58
C LEU A 219 19.70 -4.02 -14.04
N GLY A 220 20.26 -3.20 -14.93
CA GLY A 220 20.07 -3.39 -16.37
C GLY A 220 18.62 -3.05 -16.75
N ASP A 221 17.97 -3.96 -17.48
CA ASP A 221 16.56 -3.82 -17.87
C ASP A 221 15.59 -4.44 -16.85
N ASP A 222 16.10 -5.30 -15.97
CA ASP A 222 15.31 -6.02 -14.97
C ASP A 222 14.96 -5.14 -13.76
N TYR A 223 13.75 -5.33 -13.22
CA TYR A 223 13.26 -4.67 -12.01
C TYR A 223 13.22 -5.65 -10.84
N PHE A 224 13.67 -5.20 -9.67
CA PHE A 224 13.80 -6.03 -8.47
C PHE A 224 13.20 -5.36 -7.26
N ILE A 225 12.66 -6.19 -6.37
CA ILE A 225 12.08 -5.76 -5.10
C ILE A 225 12.69 -6.57 -3.97
N LEU A 226 13.13 -5.88 -2.93
CA LEU A 226 13.54 -6.43 -1.65
C LEU A 226 12.38 -6.30 -0.68
N SER A 227 12.05 -7.40 -0.01
CA SER A 227 11.18 -7.40 1.15
C SER A 227 11.48 -8.63 1.99
N LEU A 228 11.32 -8.53 3.31
CA LEU A 228 11.53 -9.66 4.22
C LEU A 228 12.94 -10.29 4.10
N GLY A 229 13.93 -9.49 3.69
CA GLY A 229 15.30 -9.96 3.45
C GLY A 229 15.51 -10.73 2.15
N GLU A 230 14.50 -10.85 1.29
CA GLU A 230 14.58 -11.60 0.03
C GLU A 230 14.43 -10.66 -1.18
N TRP A 231 15.32 -10.80 -2.17
CA TRP A 231 15.17 -10.16 -3.47
C TRP A 231 14.33 -11.01 -4.41
N ARG A 232 13.43 -10.37 -5.15
CA ARG A 232 12.62 -10.97 -6.21
C ARG A 232 12.75 -10.15 -7.49
N LYS A 233 12.85 -10.83 -8.64
CA LYS A 233 12.74 -10.20 -9.97
C LYS A 233 11.25 -10.07 -10.29
N VAL A 234 10.86 -8.89 -10.73
CA VAL A 234 9.51 -8.65 -11.26
C VAL A 234 9.43 -9.19 -12.68
N ASP A 235 8.34 -9.87 -13.01
CA ASP A 235 8.04 -10.31 -14.36
C ASP A 235 8.03 -9.13 -15.36
N ASP A 236 8.61 -9.34 -16.54
CA ASP A 236 8.87 -8.27 -17.50
C ASP A 236 7.57 -7.77 -18.15
N ASP A 237 6.60 -8.67 -18.42
CA ASP A 237 5.30 -8.31 -18.98
C ASP A 237 4.45 -7.57 -17.94
N PHE A 238 4.49 -8.03 -16.68
CA PHE A 238 3.84 -7.35 -15.57
C PHE A 238 4.40 -5.93 -15.36
N TYR A 239 5.72 -5.78 -15.37
CA TYR A 239 6.39 -4.49 -15.28
C TYR A 239 5.97 -3.56 -16.41
N GLN A 240 6.03 -4.03 -17.66
CA GLN A 240 5.65 -3.24 -18.84
C GLN A 240 4.17 -2.85 -18.83
N ALA A 241 3.28 -3.73 -18.39
CA ALA A 241 1.86 -3.44 -18.28
C ALA A 241 1.57 -2.31 -17.27
N ILE A 242 2.35 -2.20 -16.19
CA ILE A 242 2.22 -1.11 -15.21
C ILE A 242 2.80 0.19 -15.76
N GLU A 243 4.01 0.15 -16.33
CA GLU A 243 4.66 1.35 -16.88
C GLU A 243 3.83 1.93 -18.04
N SER A 244 3.35 1.08 -18.95
CA SER A 244 2.49 1.51 -20.07
C SER A 244 1.19 2.15 -19.59
N PHE A 245 0.57 1.62 -18.52
CA PHE A 245 -0.60 2.27 -17.91
C PHE A 245 -0.26 3.68 -17.40
N ILE A 246 0.86 3.82 -16.68
CA ILE A 246 1.28 5.12 -16.14
C ILE A 246 1.57 6.11 -17.26
N GLU A 247 2.24 5.69 -18.33
CA GLU A 247 2.64 6.57 -19.43
C GLU A 247 1.47 6.94 -20.35
N ASN A 248 0.66 5.95 -20.75
CA ASN A 248 -0.27 6.07 -21.87
C ASN A 248 -1.74 6.22 -21.44
N GLU A 249 -2.14 5.67 -20.29
CA GLU A 249 -3.55 5.66 -19.85
C GLU A 249 -3.85 6.67 -18.74
N LEU A 250 -2.94 6.82 -17.77
CA LEU A 250 -3.11 7.73 -16.65
C LEU A 250 -2.87 9.19 -17.09
N ARG A 251 -3.95 9.95 -17.16
CA ARG A 251 -3.91 11.37 -17.54
C ARG A 251 -3.65 12.28 -16.33
N GLU A 252 -2.93 13.37 -16.58
CA GLU A 252 -2.88 14.52 -15.67
C GLU A 252 -3.99 15.50 -16.06
N SER A 253 -4.71 16.04 -15.08
CA SER A 253 -5.61 17.18 -15.30
C SER A 253 -4.81 18.48 -15.31
N ASN A 254 -5.06 19.33 -16.30
CA ASN A 254 -4.47 20.67 -16.34
C ASN A 254 -5.19 21.54 -15.30
N ILE A 255 -4.44 22.03 -14.32
CA ILE A 255 -4.95 22.93 -13.29
C ILE A 255 -4.56 24.34 -13.70
N GLU A 256 -5.53 25.26 -13.69
CA GLU A 256 -5.28 26.64 -14.08
C GLU A 256 -4.16 27.28 -13.25
N GLU A 257 -3.33 28.08 -13.90
CA GLU A 257 -2.15 28.67 -13.27
C GLU A 257 -2.48 29.54 -12.04
N ARG A 258 -3.69 30.10 -11.98
CA ARG A 258 -4.19 30.86 -10.82
C ARG A 258 -4.27 30.04 -9.53
N PHE A 259 -4.40 28.71 -9.62
CA PHE A 259 -4.43 27.81 -8.46
C PHE A 259 -3.04 27.27 -8.11
N ASN A 260 -2.04 27.56 -8.93
CA ASN A 260 -0.65 27.26 -8.60
C ASN A 260 -0.16 28.21 -7.51
N ASN A 261 0.76 27.72 -6.68
CA ASN A 261 1.50 28.51 -5.71
C ASN A 261 0.65 29.07 -4.55
N ILE A 262 -0.52 28.48 -4.29
CA ILE A 262 -1.32 28.75 -3.09
C ILE A 262 -0.48 28.44 -1.84
N ASN A 263 -0.52 29.32 -0.84
CA ASN A 263 0.19 29.13 0.41
C ASN A 263 -0.61 28.25 1.37
N ILE A 264 -0.06 27.09 1.70
CA ILE A 264 -0.74 26.10 2.55
C ILE A 264 -0.23 26.11 4.00
N ALA A 265 0.58 27.09 4.38
CA ALA A 265 1.11 27.21 5.73
C ALA A 265 0.03 27.64 6.73
N CYS A 266 -0.19 26.84 7.77
CA CYS A 266 -1.04 27.20 8.90
C CYS A 266 -0.14 27.58 10.09
N THR A 267 0.01 28.88 10.32
CA THR A 267 0.87 29.44 11.38
C THR A 267 0.47 28.97 12.78
N ASN A 268 -0.83 28.97 13.09
CA ASN A 268 -1.35 28.54 14.40
C ASN A 268 -1.03 27.08 14.70
N ALA A 269 -1.12 26.22 13.67
CA ALA A 269 -0.83 24.80 13.80
C ALA A 269 0.65 24.46 13.58
N LYS A 270 1.49 25.45 13.24
CA LYS A 270 2.89 25.27 12.84
C LYS A 270 3.10 24.15 11.83
N GLN A 271 2.18 24.00 10.88
CA GLN A 271 2.23 22.95 9.87
C GLN A 271 1.61 23.40 8.54
N ASN A 272 2.05 22.80 7.44
CA ASN A 272 1.40 22.94 6.14
C ASN A 272 0.18 22.02 6.07
N ARG A 273 -1.00 22.55 5.74
CA ARG A 273 -2.31 21.85 5.75
C ARG A 273 -3.00 21.91 4.40
N GLU A 274 -3.50 20.77 3.94
CA GLU A 274 -4.34 20.64 2.74
C GLU A 274 -5.56 21.57 2.80
N SER A 275 -6.17 21.71 3.98
CA SER A 275 -7.34 22.58 4.19
C SER A 275 -7.12 24.03 3.73
N LYS A 276 -5.88 24.55 3.81
CA LYS A 276 -5.55 25.91 3.33
C LYS A 276 -5.57 26.02 1.81
N PHE A 277 -5.19 24.95 1.11
CA PHE A 277 -5.37 24.87 -0.32
C PHE A 277 -6.85 24.82 -0.67
N ASN A 278 -7.61 23.95 0.00
CA ASN A 278 -9.03 23.77 -0.24
C ASN A 278 -9.83 25.06 -0.03
N ASP A 279 -9.55 25.79 1.06
CA ASP A 279 -10.14 27.11 1.36
C ASP A 279 -9.89 28.09 0.20
N ALA A 280 -8.62 28.29 -0.17
CA ALA A 280 -8.24 29.27 -1.20
C ALA A 280 -8.77 28.88 -2.59
N TYR A 281 -8.78 27.58 -2.94
CA TYR A 281 -9.35 27.10 -4.19
C TYR A 281 -10.84 27.44 -4.27
N CYS A 282 -11.60 27.18 -3.20
CA CYS A 282 -13.04 27.44 -3.17
C CYS A 282 -13.40 28.92 -3.05
N GLU A 283 -12.50 29.76 -2.55
CA GLU A 283 -12.65 31.22 -2.57
C GLU A 283 -12.46 31.78 -3.99
N LEU A 284 -11.51 31.23 -4.75
CA LEU A 284 -11.18 31.67 -6.10
C LEU A 284 -12.10 31.09 -7.18
N ASN A 285 -12.73 29.94 -6.91
CA ASN A 285 -13.64 29.26 -7.84
C ASN A 285 -15.06 29.19 -7.26
N PRO A 286 -16.02 30.02 -7.73
CA PRO A 286 -17.38 30.05 -7.19
C PRO A 286 -18.18 28.76 -7.49
N ASN A 287 -17.75 27.98 -8.48
CA ASN A 287 -18.42 26.74 -8.89
C ASN A 287 -17.96 25.53 -8.08
N THR A 288 -17.62 25.74 -6.81
CA THR A 288 -17.08 24.70 -5.94
C THR A 288 -17.79 24.64 -4.60
N ILE A 289 -17.80 23.42 -4.03
CA ILE A 289 -18.30 23.13 -2.69
C ILE A 289 -17.19 22.40 -1.93
N LYS A 290 -16.82 22.95 -0.77
CA LYS A 290 -15.78 22.36 0.09
C LYS A 290 -16.37 21.27 0.98
N PHE A 291 -15.83 20.06 0.88
CA PHE A 291 -16.23 18.89 1.67
C PHE A 291 -15.22 18.46 2.73
N ASP A 292 -13.99 18.97 2.75
CA ASP A 292 -12.90 18.65 3.71
C ASP A 292 -13.32 18.63 5.20
N THR A 293 -14.37 19.38 5.58
CA THR A 293 -14.89 19.41 6.96
C THR A 293 -16.20 18.66 7.16
N ALA A 294 -16.72 18.02 6.11
CA ALA A 294 -17.98 17.29 6.15
C ALA A 294 -17.82 16.03 7.00
N LYS A 295 -18.80 15.80 7.87
CA LYS A 295 -18.95 14.56 8.61
C LYS A 295 -20.21 13.90 8.11
N LEU A 296 -20.07 12.86 7.32
CA LEU A 296 -21.14 12.14 6.63
C LEU A 296 -21.32 10.76 7.26
N ARG A 297 -22.41 10.09 6.91
CA ARG A 297 -22.73 8.72 7.36
C ARG A 297 -22.82 7.81 6.15
N ILE A 298 -22.24 6.61 6.27
CA ILE A 298 -22.44 5.50 5.35
C ILE A 298 -23.26 4.42 6.07
N GLY A 299 -24.36 3.97 5.46
CA GLY A 299 -25.29 3.01 6.06
C GLY A 299 -25.66 3.37 7.51
N LYS A 300 -25.39 2.45 8.45
CA LYS A 300 -25.66 2.63 9.89
C LYS A 300 -24.45 3.08 10.72
N ALA A 301 -23.35 3.47 10.07
CA ALA A 301 -22.13 3.87 10.76
C ALA A 301 -22.28 5.20 11.52
N LYS A 302 -21.25 5.57 12.28
CA LYS A 302 -21.15 6.91 12.90
C LYS A 302 -21.03 7.98 11.80
N LYS A 303 -21.40 9.22 12.15
CA LYS A 303 -21.30 10.39 11.26
C LYS A 303 -19.89 10.99 11.36
N ASP A 304 -18.93 10.28 10.79
CA ASP A 304 -17.49 10.57 10.83
C ASP A 304 -16.77 10.22 9.51
N LYS A 305 -17.54 10.08 8.42
CA LYS A 305 -17.04 9.75 7.08
C LYS A 305 -16.88 11.01 6.24
N GLU A 306 -15.98 10.95 5.28
CA GLU A 306 -15.74 12.01 4.29
C GLU A 306 -16.35 11.62 2.94
N PHE A 307 -16.26 12.49 1.94
CA PHE A 307 -16.63 12.17 0.56
C PHE A 307 -15.50 12.55 -0.40
N CYS A 308 -15.21 13.85 -0.48
CA CYS A 308 -14.08 14.43 -1.19
C CYS A 308 -13.58 15.67 -0.45
N ASP A 309 -12.52 16.29 -0.92
CA ASP A 309 -12.05 17.57 -0.39
C ASP A 309 -12.83 18.73 -1.00
N ILE A 310 -13.02 18.68 -2.33
CA ILE A 310 -13.66 19.71 -3.14
C ILE A 310 -14.57 19.01 -4.17
N LEU A 311 -15.79 19.50 -4.30
CA LEU A 311 -16.69 19.16 -5.38
C LEU A 311 -16.75 20.36 -6.33
N GLU A 312 -16.32 20.19 -7.57
CA GLU A 312 -16.37 21.26 -8.59
C GLU A 312 -17.44 20.94 -9.63
N VAL A 313 -18.27 21.92 -9.95
CA VAL A 313 -19.46 21.72 -10.79
C VAL A 313 -19.29 22.51 -12.08
N HIS A 314 -19.53 21.85 -13.20
CA HIS A 314 -19.50 22.45 -14.53
C HIS A 314 -20.82 22.21 -15.24
N ASP A 315 -21.04 22.92 -16.34
CA ASP A 315 -22.23 22.72 -17.17
C ASP A 315 -22.30 21.30 -17.75
N ASP A 316 -21.17 20.59 -17.90
CA ASP A 316 -21.05 19.27 -18.54
C ASP A 316 -20.65 18.12 -17.58
N GLY A 317 -20.70 18.36 -16.26
CA GLY A 317 -20.49 17.32 -15.25
C GLY A 317 -19.99 17.84 -13.90
N VAL A 318 -19.66 16.91 -13.02
CA VAL A 318 -19.14 17.20 -11.68
C VAL A 318 -17.79 16.53 -11.47
N ASP A 319 -16.82 17.28 -10.96
CA ASP A 319 -15.53 16.76 -10.54
C ASP A 319 -15.52 16.49 -9.03
N ILE A 320 -15.22 15.25 -8.67
CA ILE A 320 -14.95 14.80 -7.30
C ILE A 320 -13.44 14.90 -7.08
N ILE A 321 -13.00 15.89 -6.30
CA ILE A 321 -11.58 16.23 -6.15
C ILE A 321 -11.08 15.82 -4.76
N GLN A 322 -10.04 15.00 -4.74
CA GLN A 322 -9.35 14.54 -3.53
C GLN A 322 -7.96 15.18 -3.51
N VAL A 323 -7.61 15.83 -2.41
CA VAL A 323 -6.41 16.64 -2.25
C VAL A 323 -5.56 16.06 -1.14
N LYS A 324 -4.29 15.75 -1.45
CA LYS A 324 -3.33 15.30 -0.45
C LYS A 324 -2.00 16.01 -0.61
N LYS A 325 -1.35 16.36 0.50
CA LYS A 325 0.03 16.79 0.45
C LYS A 325 0.93 15.64 0.01
N TYR A 326 1.76 15.89 -0.99
CA TYR A 326 2.78 14.95 -1.44
C TYR A 326 3.87 14.82 -0.37
N ALA A 327 3.90 13.67 0.29
CA ALA A 327 4.90 13.30 1.29
C ALA A 327 5.61 11.97 0.93
N GLY A 328 5.70 11.68 -0.37
CA GLY A 328 6.14 10.38 -0.86
C GLY A 328 4.97 9.40 -1.02
N CYS A 329 5.26 8.11 -1.11
CA CYS A 329 4.31 7.17 -1.70
C CYS A 329 3.25 6.66 -0.71
N SER A 330 3.43 6.86 0.59
CA SER A 330 2.37 6.59 1.60
C SER A 330 1.19 7.53 1.42
N SER A 331 1.47 8.82 1.16
CA SER A 331 0.41 9.81 0.89
C SER A 331 -0.42 9.46 -0.34
N ILE A 332 0.22 8.80 -1.31
CA ILE A 332 -0.36 8.38 -2.57
C ILE A 332 -1.28 7.16 -2.39
N ASN A 333 -0.78 6.08 -1.77
CA ASN A 333 -1.59 4.89 -1.54
C ASN A 333 -2.83 5.20 -0.68
N TYR A 334 -2.68 6.05 0.33
CA TYR A 334 -3.81 6.50 1.15
C TYR A 334 -4.87 7.23 0.30
N LEU A 335 -4.42 8.17 -0.54
CA LEU A 335 -5.30 8.93 -1.43
C LEU A 335 -6.08 7.99 -2.36
N PHE A 336 -5.44 6.97 -2.92
CA PHE A 336 -6.07 6.03 -3.85
C PHE A 336 -7.14 5.17 -3.17
N SER A 337 -6.80 4.58 -2.02
CA SER A 337 -7.74 3.79 -1.22
C SER A 337 -8.95 4.62 -0.77
N GLN A 338 -8.72 5.84 -0.30
CA GLN A 338 -9.77 6.77 0.12
C GLN A 338 -10.68 7.15 -1.07
N THR A 339 -10.07 7.50 -2.20
CA THR A 339 -10.79 7.85 -3.44
C THR A 339 -11.67 6.70 -3.90
N ARG A 340 -11.10 5.49 -4.02
CA ARG A 340 -11.82 4.28 -4.42
C ARG A 340 -12.99 4.01 -3.49
N PHE A 341 -12.76 4.03 -2.18
CA PHE A 341 -13.76 3.73 -1.16
C PHE A 341 -14.95 4.69 -1.26
N TYR A 342 -14.71 6.01 -1.18
CA TYR A 342 -15.82 6.96 -1.17
C TYR A 342 -16.55 7.06 -2.52
N CYS A 343 -15.84 6.90 -3.64
CA CYS A 343 -16.49 6.88 -4.96
C CYS A 343 -17.37 5.63 -5.15
N GLU A 344 -16.97 4.48 -4.61
CA GLU A 344 -17.81 3.28 -4.63
C GLU A 344 -19.07 3.48 -3.79
N PHE A 345 -18.93 3.92 -2.53
CA PHE A 345 -20.09 4.17 -1.67
C PHE A 345 -21.01 5.28 -2.18
N PHE A 346 -20.47 6.30 -2.87
CA PHE A 346 -21.27 7.34 -3.50
C PHE A 346 -22.28 6.78 -4.50
N LEU A 347 -21.90 5.74 -5.24
CA LEU A 347 -22.77 5.12 -6.25
C LEU A 347 -23.68 4.01 -5.69
N THR A 348 -23.41 3.51 -4.48
CA THR A 348 -24.06 2.29 -3.98
C THR A 348 -24.81 2.45 -2.65
N ASP A 349 -24.57 3.51 -1.87
CA ASP A 349 -25.15 3.69 -0.53
C ASP A 349 -26.12 4.89 -0.48
N GLU A 350 -27.41 4.59 -0.32
CA GLU A 350 -28.47 5.60 -0.28
C GLU A 350 -28.29 6.61 0.87
N VAL A 351 -27.82 6.16 2.03
CA VAL A 351 -27.65 7.03 3.21
C VAL A 351 -26.54 8.04 2.93
N PHE A 352 -25.42 7.57 2.37
CA PHE A 352 -24.29 8.40 2.01
C PHE A 352 -24.65 9.42 0.93
N LEU A 353 -25.35 9.00 -0.12
CA LEU A 353 -25.88 9.90 -1.15
C LEU A 353 -26.78 11.00 -0.56
N SER A 354 -27.70 10.61 0.33
CA SER A 354 -28.60 11.54 1.01
C SER A 354 -27.86 12.54 1.91
N GLU A 355 -26.84 12.08 2.64
CA GLU A 355 -25.99 12.93 3.47
C GLU A 355 -25.17 13.91 2.62
N ILE A 356 -24.62 13.47 1.47
CA ILE A 356 -23.92 14.34 0.51
C ILE A 356 -24.86 15.43 -0.01
N ARG A 357 -26.06 15.06 -0.47
CA ARG A 357 -27.06 16.01 -0.96
C ARG A 357 -27.49 17.01 0.12
N THR A 358 -27.73 16.52 1.34
CA THR A 358 -28.08 17.37 2.49
C THR A 358 -26.96 18.35 2.79
N PHE A 359 -25.70 17.90 2.75
CA PHE A 359 -24.55 18.78 2.97
C PHE A 359 -24.46 19.86 1.89
N ILE A 360 -24.69 19.52 0.62
CA ILE A 360 -24.71 20.47 -0.51
C ILE A 360 -25.82 21.52 -0.35
N ASP A 361 -27.03 21.10 0.00
CA ASP A 361 -28.19 21.98 0.13
C ASP A 361 -27.99 23.06 1.22
N GLN A 362 -27.25 22.70 2.29
CA GLN A 362 -26.88 23.58 3.40
C GLN A 362 -25.77 24.59 3.05
N GLN A 363 -25.09 24.45 1.91
CA GLN A 363 -24.06 25.40 1.51
C GLN A 363 -24.66 26.70 0.98
N ASP A 364 -23.99 27.81 1.25
CA ASP A 364 -24.28 29.12 0.67
C ASP A 364 -23.40 29.33 -0.56
N ARG A 365 -23.72 28.61 -1.64
CA ARG A 365 -23.01 28.62 -2.92
C ARG A 365 -24.00 28.60 -4.09
N ASP A 366 -23.77 29.44 -5.10
CA ASP A 366 -24.64 29.53 -6.27
C ASP A 366 -24.71 28.21 -7.06
N CYS A 367 -23.60 27.47 -7.11
CA CYS A 367 -23.51 26.20 -7.84
C CYS A 367 -24.26 25.03 -7.16
N LYS A 368 -24.84 25.22 -5.97
CA LYS A 368 -25.48 24.12 -5.22
C LYS A 368 -26.68 23.50 -5.96
N ASN A 369 -27.48 24.31 -6.65
CA ASN A 369 -28.64 23.82 -7.37
C ASN A 369 -28.20 22.93 -8.54
N LEU A 370 -27.20 23.38 -9.31
CA LEU A 370 -26.61 22.59 -10.38
C LEU A 370 -25.97 21.29 -9.84
N ALA A 371 -25.29 21.35 -8.69
CA ALA A 371 -24.75 20.15 -8.02
C ALA A 371 -25.86 19.13 -7.69
N LEU A 372 -26.99 19.59 -7.15
CA LEU A 372 -28.14 18.75 -6.80
C LEU A 372 -28.92 18.24 -8.01
N GLU A 373 -28.81 18.92 -9.16
CA GLU A 373 -29.34 18.45 -10.44
C GLU A 373 -28.50 17.29 -10.98
N TYR A 374 -27.17 17.33 -10.85
CA TYR A 374 -26.29 16.22 -11.23
C TYR A 374 -26.40 15.05 -10.25
N ILE A 375 -26.26 15.31 -8.95
CA ILE A 375 -26.28 14.28 -7.90
C ILE A 375 -27.72 13.91 -7.57
N LYS A 376 -28.33 13.02 -8.35
CA LYS A 376 -29.73 12.60 -8.19
C LYS A 376 -30.03 12.02 -6.79
N PRO A 377 -31.30 12.08 -6.31
CA PRO A 377 -31.65 11.61 -4.97
C PRO A 377 -31.67 10.09 -4.81
N SER A 378 -31.77 9.33 -5.90
CA SER A 378 -31.80 7.87 -5.92
C SER A 378 -30.54 7.33 -6.56
N ILE A 379 -29.96 6.29 -5.95
CA ILE A 379 -28.72 5.65 -6.42
C ILE A 379 -28.87 5.06 -7.83
N GLU A 380 -30.07 4.62 -8.21
CA GLU A 380 -30.39 4.11 -9.54
C GLU A 380 -30.26 5.15 -10.65
N GLU A 381 -30.31 6.44 -10.29
CA GLU A 381 -30.20 7.57 -11.21
C GLU A 381 -28.80 8.23 -11.17
N VAL A 382 -27.89 7.77 -10.31
CA VAL A 382 -26.53 8.30 -10.19
C VAL A 382 -25.58 7.41 -10.99
N PHE A 383 -25.18 7.88 -12.17
CA PHE A 383 -24.26 7.16 -13.03
C PHE A 383 -22.84 7.73 -12.92
N GLY A 384 -21.84 6.87 -12.72
CA GLY A 384 -20.44 7.30 -12.68
C GLY A 384 -20.03 8.13 -13.90
N SER A 385 -20.61 7.87 -15.07
CA SER A 385 -20.32 8.59 -16.32
C SER A 385 -20.58 10.09 -16.27
N ASP A 386 -21.34 10.58 -15.29
CA ASP A 386 -21.65 12.00 -15.10
C ASP A 386 -20.59 12.72 -14.25
N TYR A 387 -19.67 11.95 -13.65
CA TYR A 387 -18.67 12.43 -12.71
C TYR A 387 -17.26 12.14 -13.19
N SER A 388 -16.35 13.07 -12.96
CA SER A 388 -14.91 12.81 -13.08
C SER A 388 -14.27 12.80 -11.69
N VAL A 389 -13.22 12.01 -11.53
CA VAL A 389 -12.46 11.91 -10.28
C VAL A 389 -11.07 12.51 -10.50
N LYS A 390 -10.70 13.47 -9.66
CA LYS A 390 -9.40 14.15 -9.72
C LYS A 390 -8.64 13.92 -8.42
N MET A 391 -7.48 13.30 -8.50
CA MET A 391 -6.57 13.10 -7.37
C MET A 391 -5.44 14.12 -7.49
N TRP A 392 -5.34 15.02 -6.53
CA TRP A 392 -4.36 16.11 -6.52
C TRP A 392 -3.34 15.93 -5.42
N LEU A 393 -2.07 15.95 -5.82
CA LEU A 393 -0.92 15.84 -4.93
C LEU A 393 -0.22 17.18 -4.83
N LEU A 394 -0.34 17.84 -3.68
CA LEU A 394 0.26 19.15 -3.44
C LEU A 394 1.75 19.00 -3.15
N TYR A 395 2.62 19.54 -3.99
CA TYR A 395 4.07 19.50 -3.80
C TYR A 395 4.66 20.89 -3.60
N ASP A 396 5.78 20.94 -2.87
CA ASP A 396 6.50 22.18 -2.61
C ASP A 396 7.10 22.71 -3.91
N GLN A 397 6.63 23.87 -4.38
CA GLN A 397 7.09 24.52 -5.60
C GLN A 397 8.60 24.77 -5.65
N SER A 398 9.27 24.85 -4.48
CA SER A 398 10.72 25.05 -4.40
C SER A 398 11.54 23.80 -4.72
N LYS A 399 10.88 22.64 -4.85
CA LYS A 399 11.48 21.36 -5.17
C LYS A 399 11.17 20.97 -6.62
N LYS A 400 11.94 20.02 -7.15
CA LYS A 400 11.64 19.40 -8.46
C LYS A 400 10.21 18.84 -8.45
N LYS A 401 9.43 19.14 -9.50
CA LYS A 401 8.09 18.56 -9.72
C LYS A 401 8.21 17.03 -9.61
N PRO A 402 7.43 16.38 -8.73
CA PRO A 402 7.36 14.92 -8.71
C PRO A 402 6.86 14.40 -10.04
N ASP A 403 7.45 13.31 -10.51
CA ASP A 403 6.98 12.63 -11.71
C ASP A 403 6.20 11.37 -11.30
N LYS A 404 5.04 11.14 -11.92
CA LYS A 404 4.29 9.88 -11.75
C LYS A 404 5.11 8.66 -12.19
N CYS A 405 6.03 8.84 -13.14
CA CYS A 405 6.95 7.80 -13.58
C CYS A 405 8.05 7.48 -12.55
N ASP A 406 8.34 8.39 -11.62
CA ASP A 406 9.33 8.17 -10.54
C ASP A 406 8.76 7.38 -9.36
N LEU A 407 7.44 7.12 -9.35
CA LEU A 407 6.78 6.34 -8.30
C LEU A 407 7.36 4.91 -8.19
N PRO A 408 7.39 4.31 -6.98
CA PRO A 408 7.63 2.90 -6.80
C PRO A 408 6.62 2.09 -7.62
N LEU A 409 7.08 0.99 -8.20
CA LEU A 409 6.29 0.12 -9.06
C LEU A 409 5.01 -0.33 -8.36
N MET A 410 5.10 -0.66 -7.08
CA MET A 410 3.94 -1.14 -6.34
C MET A 410 2.91 -0.04 -6.04
N ALA A 411 3.35 1.21 -5.89
CA ALA A 411 2.42 2.34 -5.82
C ALA A 411 1.75 2.60 -7.19
N LYS A 412 2.48 2.40 -8.30
CA LYS A 412 1.91 2.47 -9.66
C LYS A 412 0.88 1.36 -9.89
N TYR A 413 1.13 0.16 -9.37
CA TYR A 413 0.21 -0.95 -9.46
C TYR A 413 -1.11 -0.68 -8.70
N GLU A 414 -1.04 -0.21 -7.46
CA GLU A 414 -2.23 0.18 -6.69
C GLU A 414 -3.04 1.31 -7.35
N LEU A 415 -2.33 2.25 -7.99
CA LEU A 415 -2.97 3.27 -8.82
C LEU A 415 -3.72 2.65 -10.01
N LYS A 416 -3.10 1.69 -10.70
CA LYS A 416 -3.73 0.97 -11.81
C LYS A 416 -5.02 0.29 -11.33
N LEU A 417 -4.98 -0.47 -10.23
CA LEU A 417 -6.17 -1.11 -9.68
C LEU A 417 -7.28 -0.11 -9.31
N THR A 418 -6.89 1.01 -8.70
CA THR A 418 -7.83 2.08 -8.35
C THR A 418 -8.45 2.70 -9.59
N TYR A 419 -7.64 3.02 -10.59
CA TYR A 419 -8.09 3.55 -11.87
C TYR A 419 -9.03 2.58 -12.57
N GLU A 420 -8.69 1.29 -12.64
CA GLU A 420 -9.53 0.27 -13.27
C GLU A 420 -10.88 0.15 -12.55
N LYS A 421 -10.88 0.08 -11.20
CA LYS A 421 -12.13 0.09 -10.42
C LYS A 421 -12.99 1.30 -10.78
N LEU A 422 -12.43 2.50 -10.76
CA LEU A 422 -13.19 3.73 -11.01
C LEU A 422 -13.64 3.86 -12.49
N ARG A 423 -12.75 3.65 -13.47
CA ARG A 423 -13.05 3.83 -14.90
C ARG A 423 -13.74 2.64 -15.54
N LYS A 424 -13.23 1.42 -15.32
CA LYS A 424 -13.69 0.23 -16.03
C LYS A 424 -14.94 -0.38 -15.38
N TYR A 425 -15.04 -0.35 -14.05
CA TYR A 425 -16.19 -0.95 -13.34
C TYR A 425 -17.24 0.08 -12.94
N LEU A 426 -16.85 1.15 -12.24
CA LEU A 426 -17.77 2.20 -11.78
C LEU A 426 -18.09 3.26 -12.84
N LYS A 427 -17.44 3.16 -14.02
CA LYS A 427 -17.72 3.97 -15.22
C LYS A 427 -17.59 5.48 -15.05
N PHE A 428 -16.76 5.96 -14.11
CA PHE A 428 -16.45 7.40 -13.98
C PHE A 428 -16.01 8.00 -15.32
N LYS A 429 -16.43 9.21 -15.69
CA LYS A 429 -16.11 9.87 -16.97
C LYS A 429 -14.60 9.95 -17.19
N GLN A 430 -13.88 10.43 -16.18
CA GLN A 430 -12.42 10.54 -16.17
C GLN A 430 -11.87 10.25 -14.78
N VAL A 431 -10.63 9.75 -14.73
CA VAL A 431 -9.85 9.60 -13.50
C VAL A 431 -8.47 10.16 -13.80
N THR A 432 -8.03 11.15 -13.04
CA THR A 432 -6.75 11.84 -13.26
C THR A 432 -5.93 11.95 -11.98
N LEU A 433 -4.60 12.00 -12.14
CA LEU A 433 -3.67 12.29 -11.07
C LEU A 433 -2.86 13.53 -11.46
N SER A 434 -2.87 14.58 -10.64
CA SER A 434 -2.12 15.81 -10.92
C SER A 434 -1.22 16.22 -9.77
N MET A 435 -0.02 16.68 -10.11
CA MET A 435 0.93 17.27 -9.16
C MET A 435 0.74 18.78 -9.16
N VAL A 436 0.29 19.34 -8.02
CA VAL A 436 -0.07 20.75 -7.90
C VAL A 436 1.01 21.51 -7.12
N PRO A 437 1.68 22.51 -7.72
CA PRO A 437 2.68 23.29 -7.00
C PRO A 437 2.02 24.20 -5.96
N VAL A 438 2.51 24.16 -4.73
CA VAL A 438 2.06 25.03 -3.62
C VAL A 438 3.24 25.64 -2.88
N LYS A 439 2.99 26.77 -2.20
CA LYS A 439 3.95 27.37 -1.28
C LYS A 439 3.85 26.68 0.09
N MET A 440 4.96 26.08 0.52
CA MET A 440 5.09 25.46 1.84
C MET A 440 6.10 26.22 2.69
N ILE A 441 5.84 26.35 3.99
CA ILE A 441 6.78 26.94 4.95
C ILE A 441 7.43 25.83 5.78
N LYS A 442 8.75 25.90 5.95
CA LYS A 442 9.46 25.08 6.95
C LYS A 442 9.30 25.71 8.31
N PHE A 443 8.45 25.13 9.15
CA PHE A 443 8.36 25.52 10.54
C PHE A 443 9.57 24.95 11.28
N THR A 444 10.58 25.77 11.54
CA THR A 444 11.70 25.40 12.41
C THR A 444 11.31 25.71 13.85
N THR A 445 11.24 24.69 14.70
CA THR A 445 11.39 24.88 16.14
C THR A 445 12.86 25.18 16.41
N ALA A 446 13.23 26.46 16.42
CA ALA A 446 14.47 26.83 17.08
C ALA A 446 14.36 26.39 18.55
N LYS A 447 15.37 25.65 19.03
CA LYS A 447 15.53 25.24 20.43
C LYS A 447 15.75 26.45 21.32
#